data_AF-A0A5C7L4A0-F1
#
_entry.id   AF-A0A5C7L4A0-F1
#
_cell.length_a   1.000
_cell.length_b   1.000
_cell.length_c   1.000
_cell.angle_alpha   90.00
_cell.angle_beta   90.00
_cell.angle_gamma   90.00
#
_symmetry.space_group_name_H-M   'P 1'
#
loop_
_entity.id
_entity.type
_entity.pdbx_description
1 polymer ?
#
loop_
_entity_poly.entity_id
_entity_poly.type
_entity_poly.pdbx_seq_one_letter_code
_entity_poly.pdbx_strand_id
1 'polypeptide(L)'
;MTYLQLAYFHLAIVVPAFVIGTFLMLNHKGTPRHRLLGRVYLALMAITGIVTLFMPAQVGPRFLGHFGFIHLLSLLTLYSVPTALLAARQHRVAQHRRRMIGLYFGGLLLAGGLAFAPGRLLHHWVFGTPALVSLRP
;
A
#
# COMPACT_ATOMS: atom_id res chain seq x y z
N MET A 1 0.59 17.24 10.68
CA MET A 1 -0.40 16.81 9.66
C MET A 1 -1.56 16.15 10.38
N THR A 2 -2.79 16.51 10.04
CA THR A 2 -3.98 15.81 10.53
C THR A 2 -4.08 14.42 9.89
N TYR A 3 -4.89 13.53 10.46
CA TYR A 3 -5.14 12.20 9.89
C TYR A 3 -5.63 12.29 8.43
N LEU A 4 -6.54 13.22 8.12
CA LEU A 4 -7.07 13.40 6.76
C LEU A 4 -6.00 13.83 5.77
N GLN A 5 -5.09 14.73 6.18
CA GLN A 5 -3.97 15.14 5.33
C GLN A 5 -3.05 13.95 5.00
N LEU A 6 -2.72 13.12 5.99
CA LEU A 6 -1.95 11.89 5.78
C LEU A 6 -2.71 10.91 4.87
N ALA A 7 -4.01 10.74 5.08
CA ALA A 7 -4.85 9.83 4.30
C ALA A 7 -4.90 10.23 2.82
N TYR A 8 -5.09 11.51 2.52
CA TYR A 8 -5.09 12.00 1.14
C TYR A 8 -3.72 11.93 0.49
N PHE A 9 -2.67 12.27 1.23
CA PHE A 9 -1.30 12.12 0.74
C PHE A 9 -0.97 10.66 0.41
N HIS A 10 -1.30 9.75 1.31
CA HIS A 10 -1.15 8.31 1.08
C HIS A 10 -1.96 7.84 -0.15
N LEU A 11 -3.22 8.27 -0.27
CA LEU A 11 -4.08 7.89 -1.38
C LEU A 11 -3.51 8.38 -2.73
N ALA A 12 -3.02 9.63 -2.77
CA ALA A 12 -2.41 10.23 -3.95
C ALA A 12 -1.16 9.48 -4.44
N ILE A 13 -0.47 8.75 -3.56
CA ILE A 13 0.74 7.97 -3.88
C ILE A 13 0.39 6.52 -4.19
N VAL A 14 -0.46 5.90 -3.37
CA VAL A 14 -0.77 4.47 -3.46
C VAL A 14 -1.64 4.13 -4.68
N VAL A 15 -2.51 5.06 -5.13
CA VAL A 15 -3.35 4.85 -6.32
C VAL A 15 -2.51 4.74 -7.60
N PRO A 16 -1.59 5.67 -7.91
CA PRO A 16 -0.63 5.48 -9.01
C PRO A 16 0.22 4.20 -8.83
N ALA A 17 0.66 3.89 -7.61
CA ALA A 17 1.42 2.66 -7.35
C ALA A 17 0.61 1.40 -7.71
N PHE A 18 -0.68 1.37 -7.40
CA PHE A 18 -1.58 0.28 -7.75
C PHE A 18 -1.73 0.12 -9.28
N VAL A 19 -1.96 1.22 -10.00
CA VAL A 19 -2.08 1.20 -11.47
C VAL A 19 -0.79 0.71 -12.12
N ILE A 20 0.37 1.28 -11.72
CA ILE A 20 1.67 0.88 -12.26
C ILE A 20 1.99 -0.57 -11.90
N GLY A 21 1.75 -0.99 -10.64
CA GLY A 21 1.96 -2.35 -10.18
C GLY A 21 1.16 -3.37 -11.00
N THR A 22 -0.12 -3.07 -11.25
CA THR A 22 -1.00 -3.89 -12.08
C THR A 22 -0.48 -4.01 -13.50
N PHE A 23 -0.10 -2.88 -14.11
CA PHE A 23 0.51 -2.85 -15.43
C PHE A 23 1.78 -3.71 -15.49
N LEU A 24 2.68 -3.61 -14.50
CA LEU A 24 3.91 -4.39 -14.43
C LEU A 24 3.66 -5.90 -14.30
N MET A 25 2.63 -6.31 -13.57
CA MET A 25 2.28 -7.72 -13.40
C MET A 25 1.78 -8.35 -14.71
N LEU A 26 0.96 -7.60 -15.46
CA LEU A 26 0.34 -8.09 -16.70
C LEU A 26 1.28 -8.04 -17.90
N ASN A 27 2.17 -7.04 -17.98
CA ASN A 27 3.00 -6.81 -19.17
C ASN A 27 4.28 -7.64 -19.22
N HIS A 28 4.97 -7.57 -20.36
CA HIS A 28 6.27 -8.21 -20.57
C HIS A 28 7.33 -7.70 -19.59
N LYS A 29 8.08 -8.64 -19.01
CA LYS A 29 9.06 -8.39 -17.95
C LYS A 29 10.43 -8.18 -18.57
N GLY A 30 11.29 -7.38 -17.91
CA GLY A 30 12.67 -7.16 -18.36
C GLY A 30 12.86 -6.14 -19.49
N THR A 31 11.81 -5.54 -20.04
CA THR A 31 11.91 -4.46 -21.03
C THR A 31 12.44 -3.15 -20.43
N PRO A 32 12.97 -2.19 -21.21
CA PRO A 32 13.33 -0.87 -20.70
C PRO A 32 12.16 -0.17 -19.98
N ARG A 33 10.94 -0.28 -20.52
CA ARG A 33 9.71 0.24 -19.90
C ARG A 33 9.43 -0.45 -18.56
N HIS A 34 9.54 -1.78 -18.48
CA HIS A 34 9.39 -2.53 -17.24
C HIS A 34 10.40 -2.07 -16.16
N ARG A 35 11.67 -1.84 -16.55
CA ARG A 35 12.70 -1.35 -15.62
C ARG A 35 12.43 0.06 -15.11
N LEU A 36 11.99 0.97 -15.98
CA LEU A 36 11.64 2.34 -15.60
C LEU A 36 10.44 2.36 -14.65
N LEU A 37 9.32 1.77 -15.08
CA LEU A 37 8.09 1.71 -14.28
C LEU A 37 8.29 0.93 -12.98
N GLY A 38 9.12 -0.10 -12.98
CA GLY A 38 9.49 -0.85 -11.77
C GLY A 38 10.20 0.01 -10.73
N ARG A 39 11.09 0.92 -11.15
CA ARG A 39 11.74 1.87 -10.22
C ARG A 39 10.73 2.88 -9.66
N VAL A 40 9.86 3.42 -10.51
CA VAL A 40 8.80 4.35 -10.08
C VAL A 40 7.87 3.66 -9.07
N TYR A 41 7.40 2.46 -9.40
CA TYR A 41 6.59 1.64 -8.50
C TYR A 41 7.26 1.42 -7.14
N LEU A 42 8.53 1.01 -7.13
CA LEU A 42 9.26 0.76 -5.88
C LEU A 42 9.48 2.03 -5.06
N ALA A 43 9.71 3.18 -5.71
CA ALA A 43 9.78 4.47 -5.02
C ALA A 43 8.44 4.84 -4.37
N LEU A 44 7.33 4.69 -5.11
CA LEU A 44 5.99 4.94 -4.57
C LEU A 44 5.66 4.00 -3.40
N MET A 45 6.01 2.71 -3.51
CA MET A 45 5.82 1.74 -2.41
C MET A 45 6.66 2.09 -1.19
N ALA A 46 7.89 2.58 -1.36
CA ALA A 46 8.72 3.03 -0.25
C ALA A 46 8.11 4.23 0.47
N ILE A 47 7.70 5.25 -0.28
CA ILE A 47 7.05 6.44 0.30
C ILE A 47 5.75 6.02 1.00
N THR A 48 4.94 5.16 0.36
CA THR A 48 3.71 4.61 0.93
C THR A 48 3.98 3.94 2.29
N GLY A 49 4.98 3.05 2.35
CA GLY A 49 5.35 2.35 3.58
C GLY A 49 5.87 3.27 4.69
N ILE A 50 6.54 4.37 4.35
CA ILE A 50 6.97 5.38 5.33
C ILE A 50 5.74 6.12 5.86
N VAL A 51 4.87 6.63 4.98
CA VAL A 51 3.68 7.40 5.34
C VAL A 51 2.76 6.61 6.26
N THR A 52 2.55 5.32 5.99
CA THR A 52 1.68 4.48 6.80
C THR A 52 2.21 4.20 8.21
N LEU A 53 3.51 4.35 8.48
CA LEU A 53 4.04 4.27 9.85
C LEU A 53 3.64 5.46 10.72
N PHE A 54 3.31 6.60 10.11
CA PHE A 54 2.79 7.78 10.81
C PHE A 54 1.26 7.78 10.93
N MET A 55 0.59 6.76 10.40
CA MET A 55 -0.87 6.61 10.51
C MET A 55 -1.23 5.72 11.70
N PRO A 56 -2.09 6.17 12.64
CA PRO A 56 -2.53 5.33 13.74
C PRO A 56 -3.25 4.07 13.24
N ALA A 57 -2.95 2.92 13.83
CA ALA A 57 -3.54 1.65 13.44
C ALA A 57 -5.02 1.58 13.81
N GLN A 58 -5.92 1.61 12.84
CA GLN A 58 -7.37 1.58 13.11
C GLN A 58 -8.00 0.18 13.07
N VAL A 59 -7.21 -0.86 12.81
CA VAL A 59 -7.67 -2.25 12.71
C VAL A 59 -6.89 -3.13 13.67
N GLY A 60 -7.60 -3.89 14.51
CA GLY A 60 -7.01 -4.76 15.53
C GLY A 60 -6.51 -4.01 16.78
N PRO A 61 -5.91 -4.74 17.73
CA PRO A 61 -5.39 -4.14 18.96
C PRO A 61 -4.22 -3.19 18.65
N ARG A 62 -4.09 -2.14 19.47
CA ARG A 62 -3.03 -1.14 19.38
C ARG A 62 -2.03 -1.30 20.51
N PHE A 63 -0.75 -1.25 20.16
CA PHE A 63 0.36 -1.06 21.06
C PHE A 63 0.69 0.44 21.16
N LEU A 64 0.82 0.97 22.38
CA LEU A 64 1.07 2.40 22.65
C LEU A 64 0.04 3.36 22.03
N GLY A 65 -1.19 2.90 21.78
CA GLY A 65 -2.23 3.70 21.15
C GLY A 65 -2.02 4.04 19.67
N HIS A 66 -0.92 3.59 19.04
CA HIS A 66 -0.55 3.94 17.66
C HIS A 66 -0.23 2.73 16.78
N PHE A 67 0.73 1.90 17.20
CA PHE A 67 1.19 0.78 16.40
C PHE A 67 0.21 -0.39 16.49
N GLY A 68 0.03 -1.13 15.40
CA GLY A 68 -0.83 -2.31 15.38
C GLY A 68 -0.34 -3.28 14.32
N PHE A 69 -0.95 -4.46 14.22
CA PHE A 69 -0.52 -5.52 13.29
C PHE A 69 -0.41 -5.04 11.83
N ILE A 70 -1.23 -4.06 11.42
CA ILE A 70 -1.16 -3.49 10.08
C ILE A 70 0.16 -2.78 9.77
N HIS A 71 0.91 -2.31 10.77
CA HIS A 71 2.23 -1.71 10.58
C HIS A 71 3.27 -2.75 10.11
N LEU A 72 3.04 -4.03 10.37
CA LEU A 72 3.90 -5.10 9.85
C LEU A 72 3.88 -5.12 8.32
N LEU A 73 2.76 -4.76 7.68
CA LEU A 73 2.69 -4.61 6.22
C LEU A 73 3.58 -3.45 5.74
N SER A 74 3.63 -2.35 6.49
CA SER A 74 4.53 -1.22 6.21
C SER A 74 5.99 -1.63 6.32
N LEU A 75 6.37 -2.31 7.42
CA LEU A 75 7.73 -2.80 7.63
C LEU A 75 8.14 -3.82 6.57
N LEU A 76 7.25 -4.76 6.23
CA LEU A 76 7.49 -5.74 5.18
C LEU A 76 7.63 -5.08 3.81
N THR A 77 6.87 -4.03 3.53
CA THR A 77 6.98 -3.22 2.31
C THR A 77 8.35 -2.55 2.25
N LEU A 78 8.75 -1.86 3.32
CA LEU A 78 10.05 -1.17 3.40
C LEU A 78 11.24 -2.11 3.34
N TYR A 79 11.11 -3.34 3.84
CA TYR A 79 12.12 -4.39 3.66
C TYR A 79 12.12 -4.97 2.24
N SER A 80 10.94 -5.15 1.64
CA SER A 80 10.80 -5.77 0.32
C SER A 80 11.29 -4.87 -0.81
N VAL A 81 11.19 -3.55 -0.69
CA VAL A 81 11.66 -2.61 -1.71
C VAL A 81 13.17 -2.72 -2.00
N PRO A 82 14.08 -2.52 -1.02
CA PRO A 82 15.52 -2.60 -1.27
C PRO A 82 15.93 -4.02 -1.66
N THR A 83 15.33 -5.05 -1.07
CA THR A 83 15.63 -6.45 -1.43
C THR A 83 15.15 -6.81 -2.83
N ALA A 84 14.05 -6.23 -3.32
CA ALA A 84 13.60 -6.38 -4.72
C ALA A 84 14.59 -5.74 -5.70
N LEU A 85 15.12 -4.56 -5.36
CA LEU A 85 16.13 -3.86 -6.18
C LEU A 85 17.45 -4.63 -6.22
N LEU A 86 17.93 -5.08 -5.07
CA LEU A 86 19.16 -5.88 -4.98
C LEU A 86 19.03 -7.19 -5.75
N ALA A 87 17.91 -7.90 -5.60
CA ALA A 87 17.65 -9.12 -6.36
C ALA A 87 17.61 -8.86 -7.88
N ALA A 88 17.05 -7.73 -8.33
CA ALA A 88 17.07 -7.36 -9.74
C ALA A 88 18.49 -7.08 -10.25
N ARG A 89 19.32 -6.35 -9.48
CA ARG A 89 20.72 -6.04 -9.82
C ARG A 89 21.61 -7.29 -9.86
N GLN A 90 21.35 -8.25 -8.98
CA GLN A 90 22.06 -9.52 -8.91
C GLN A 90 21.52 -10.57 -9.89
N HIS A 91 20.60 -10.19 -10.79
CA HIS A 91 19.93 -11.09 -11.72
C HIS A 91 19.21 -12.28 -11.05
N ARG A 92 18.85 -12.15 -9.77
CA ARG A 92 18.09 -13.15 -9.00
C ARG A 92 16.59 -13.00 -9.28
N VAL A 93 16.18 -13.34 -10.50
CA VAL A 93 14.81 -13.12 -11.02
C VAL A 93 13.73 -13.73 -10.12
N ALA A 94 13.95 -14.95 -9.61
CA ALA A 94 12.99 -15.63 -8.74
C ALA A 94 12.78 -14.88 -7.41
N GLN A 95 13.83 -14.25 -6.86
CA GLN A 95 13.73 -13.46 -5.64
C GLN A 95 13.09 -12.10 -5.91
N HIS A 96 13.49 -11.42 -7.00
CA HIS A 96 12.85 -10.18 -7.43
C HIS A 96 11.34 -10.38 -7.63
N ARG A 97 10.94 -11.42 -8.37
CA ARG A 97 9.53 -11.76 -8.61
C ARG A 97 8.77 -11.98 -7.31
N ARG A 98 9.31 -12.75 -6.36
CA ARG A 98 8.67 -12.99 -5.06
C ARG A 98 8.42 -11.69 -4.28
N ARG A 99 9.40 -10.78 -4.26
CA ARG A 99 9.25 -9.46 -3.62
C ARG A 99 8.22 -8.59 -4.31
N MET A 100 8.22 -8.54 -5.64
CA MET A 100 7.25 -7.76 -6.42
C MET A 100 5.81 -8.26 -6.21
N ILE A 101 5.60 -9.58 -6.20
CA ILE A 101 4.30 -10.18 -5.90
C ILE A 101 3.88 -9.85 -4.45
N GLY A 102 4.78 -9.99 -3.48
CA GLY A 102 4.49 -9.64 -2.08
C GLY A 102 4.12 -8.18 -1.89
N LEU A 103 4.83 -7.25 -2.54
CA LEU A 103 4.51 -5.83 -2.54
C LEU A 103 3.12 -5.54 -3.15
N TYR A 104 2.76 -6.24 -4.24
CA TYR A 104 1.46 -6.04 -4.88
C TYR A 104 0.32 -6.65 -4.06
N PHE A 105 0.39 -7.94 -3.72
CA PHE A 105 -0.70 -8.60 -3.00
C PHE A 105 -0.77 -8.16 -1.53
N GLY A 106 0.35 -8.10 -0.82
CA GLY A 106 0.38 -7.69 0.59
C GLY A 106 0.30 -6.18 0.76
N GLY A 107 1.17 -5.46 0.05
CA GLY A 107 1.32 -4.01 0.20
C GLY A 107 0.22 -3.17 -0.47
N LEU A 108 -0.48 -3.71 -1.48
CA LEU A 108 -1.60 -3.00 -2.13
C LEU A 108 -2.95 -3.69 -1.92
N LEU A 109 -3.11 -4.96 -2.31
CA LEU A 109 -4.43 -5.59 -2.29
C LEU A 109 -4.93 -5.86 -0.87
N LEU A 110 -4.11 -6.48 -0.02
CA LEU A 110 -4.46 -6.75 1.37
C LEU A 110 -4.57 -5.44 2.17
N ALA A 111 -3.57 -4.56 2.08
CA ALA A 111 -3.60 -3.27 2.76
C ALA A 111 -4.77 -2.37 2.30
N GLY A 112 -5.07 -2.36 1.00
CA GLY A 112 -6.21 -1.67 0.40
C GLY A 112 -7.54 -2.27 0.84
N GLY A 113 -7.66 -3.60 0.90
CA GLY A 113 -8.86 -4.26 1.45
C GLY A 113 -9.11 -3.87 2.91
N LEU A 114 -8.06 -3.82 3.73
CA LEU A 114 -8.13 -3.32 5.11
C LEU A 114 -8.49 -1.83 5.18
N ALA A 115 -8.41 -1.06 4.08
CA ALA A 115 -8.87 0.34 3.99
C ALA A 115 -10.38 0.51 3.87
N PHE A 116 -11.09 -0.56 3.52
CA PHE A 116 -12.55 -0.59 3.50
C PHE A 116 -13.17 -1.18 4.78
N ALA A 117 -12.36 -1.47 5.80
CA ALA A 117 -12.86 -1.89 7.11
C ALA A 117 -13.78 -0.81 7.72
N PRO A 118 -14.85 -1.20 8.47
CA PRO A 118 -15.76 -0.25 9.10
C PRO A 118 -15.05 0.82 9.94
N GLY A 119 -15.49 2.06 9.84
CA GLY A 119 -14.88 3.21 10.54
C GLY A 119 -13.65 3.82 9.86
N ARG A 120 -13.26 3.34 8.67
CA ARG A 120 -12.19 3.94 7.86
C ARG A 120 -12.74 4.87 6.78
N LEU A 121 -11.90 5.80 6.33
CA LEU A 121 -12.25 6.81 5.33
C LEU A 121 -12.90 6.23 4.06
N LEU A 122 -12.29 5.21 3.45
CA LEU A 122 -12.82 4.63 2.20
C LEU A 122 -14.11 3.84 2.42
N HIS A 123 -14.31 3.25 3.61
CA HIS A 123 -15.57 2.62 3.96
C HIS A 123 -16.72 3.63 3.95
N HIS A 124 -16.50 4.80 4.56
CA HIS A 124 -17.49 5.88 4.58
C HIS A 124 -17.82 6.41 3.17
N TRP A 125 -16.83 6.46 2.28
CA TRP A 125 -17.05 6.91 0.90
C TRP A 125 -17.88 5.92 0.07
N VAL A 126 -17.68 4.62 0.27
CA VAL A 126 -18.33 3.58 -0.55
C VAL A 126 -19.66 3.12 0.02
N PHE A 127 -19.73 2.89 1.34
CA PHE A 127 -20.90 2.30 1.98
C PHE A 127 -21.78 3.32 2.71
N GLY A 128 -21.31 4.57 2.82
CA GLY A 128 -22.00 5.61 3.57
C GLY A 128 -21.94 5.42 5.09
N THR A 129 -22.40 6.42 5.83
CA THR A 129 -22.56 6.35 7.29
C THR A 129 -23.93 5.74 7.61
N PRO A 130 -24.06 4.74 8.50
CA PRO A 130 -25.37 4.27 8.98
C PRO A 130 -26.20 5.39 9.63
N ALA A 131 -25.57 6.46 10.12
CA ALA A 131 -26.19 7.51 10.91
C ALA A 131 -27.07 8.52 10.12
N LEU A 132 -27.03 8.53 8.78
CA LEU A 132 -27.85 9.45 7.97
C LEU A 132 -29.08 8.79 7.32
N VAL A 133 -29.27 7.48 7.51
CA VAL A 133 -30.49 6.77 7.06
C VAL A 133 -31.58 6.80 8.14
N SER A 134 -31.23 6.99 9.42
CA SER A 134 -32.17 7.04 10.56
C SER A 134 -32.73 8.43 10.88
N LEU A 135 -32.36 9.48 10.12
CA LEU A 135 -32.85 10.85 10.27
C LEU A 135 -33.39 11.40 8.95
N ARG A 136 -34.16 10.59 8.21
CA ARG A 136 -35.12 11.14 7.27
C ARG A 136 -36.43 11.41 8.03
N PRO A 137 -37.01 12.61 7.92
CA PRO A 137 -38.28 12.92 8.56
C PRO A 137 -39.42 12.03 8.05
#